data_AF-A0A6B1EJR8-F1
#
_entry.id   AF-A0A6B1EJR8-F1
#
_cell.length_a   1.000
_cell.length_b   1.000
_cell.length_c   1.000
_cell.angle_alpha   90.00
_cell.angle_beta   90.00
_cell.angle_gamma   90.00
#
_symmetry.space_group_name_H-M   'P 1'
#
loop_
_entity.id
_entity.type
_entity.pdbx_description
1 polymer ?
#
loop_
_entity_poly.entity_id
_entity_poly.type
_entity_poly.pdbx_seq_one_letter_code
_entity_poly.pdbx_strand_id
1 'polypeptide(L)'
;MPTELVSGHSDNSPGNISATARSESFGVRDVVAAYNARAPVLSDGYERIPFVSVHRQVADLLPESSGNVLDVGAGSGRDAAWFAERGHSVVAVEPSSGMREAGNARHKSSKIRWLDDRLPALEKLLQTKSSFDLVWVSAVWHHLPASQRHRAFRKLVSVLSPGGSMMISLRQGPPSPERPMVPATSAEIERLARRHGLQVIRVTESNDASGRKEVSWEAVWLQLPDDGTGALPLLRHVVFNDQKSSTYKLALLRALLRIADGAAGFARPGAGDDDVVLPLGLVALYWIRSFQPLIKADLPQQPRGNQHLGFVKAGFRGLMDRSPFDLRVGQRFSEKDAENLILAIREAANCIRRMPANYITYPGSDKPVFPCTRNGPVRVRNSVSIDEAFLWSLGSFSVPRNLWQAMGRYAAWLEPAVLNEWIRMMRTYEQKTTEGKQSWDAHWKALEWLAPEHDTDIARRRAEILRADGFLYCVWTGKRLTKVFEIDHCLPFAAWPCNDLWNLLPSDRRANQNKSDRLPSPEALDSAKPRLLDWWHSAYQQDFRLKATFEDEARSALPATDLGEDGFTLESVFDGLMFQQLVLKRDQQLREWQPA
;
A
#
# COMPACT_ATOMS: atom_id res chain seq x y z
N MET A 1 0.06 78.71 -2.85
CA MET A 1 0.41 79.63 -3.96
C MET A 1 1.55 80.51 -3.50
N PRO A 2 2.63 80.73 -4.28
CA PRO A 2 2.87 80.32 -5.68
C PRO A 2 4.26 79.60 -5.87
N THR A 3 4.34 78.57 -6.75
CA THR A 3 5.07 78.49 -8.06
C THR A 3 6.61 78.45 -7.95
N GLU A 4 7.38 77.61 -8.67
CA GLU A 4 7.39 77.33 -10.12
C GLU A 4 7.95 75.93 -10.49
N LEU A 5 7.53 75.48 -11.67
CA LEU A 5 7.96 74.31 -12.44
C LEU A 5 9.24 74.60 -13.25
N VAL A 6 10.12 73.61 -13.40
CA VAL A 6 11.05 73.54 -14.54
C VAL A 6 11.09 72.13 -15.13
N SER A 7 10.84 72.10 -16.43
CA SER A 7 10.85 70.99 -17.38
C SER A 7 12.25 70.46 -17.72
N GLY A 8 12.41 69.14 -17.84
CA GLY A 8 13.59 68.48 -18.40
C GLY A 8 13.24 67.68 -19.66
N HIS A 9 13.96 67.96 -20.74
CA HIS A 9 13.76 67.49 -22.12
C HIS A 9 13.93 65.98 -22.31
N SER A 10 13.17 65.44 -23.27
CA SER A 10 13.33 64.10 -23.84
C SER A 10 14.39 64.13 -24.95
N ASP A 11 15.44 63.33 -24.79
CA ASP A 11 16.43 63.07 -25.85
C ASP A 11 16.11 61.70 -26.46
N ASN A 12 15.84 61.70 -27.77
CA ASN A 12 15.27 60.59 -28.51
C ASN A 12 16.29 60.16 -29.57
N SER A 13 17.07 59.11 -29.27
CA SER A 13 17.95 58.44 -30.23
C SER A 13 17.66 56.92 -30.24
N PRO A 14 17.42 56.29 -31.40
CA PRO A 14 16.98 54.91 -31.49
C PRO A 14 18.18 53.96 -31.36
N GLY A 15 18.45 53.50 -30.14
CA GLY A 15 19.41 52.44 -29.84
C GLY A 15 18.84 51.06 -30.15
N ASN A 16 19.24 50.51 -31.30
CA ASN A 16 19.50 49.09 -31.57
C ASN A 16 18.80 48.05 -30.66
N ILE A 17 17.55 47.69 -30.98
CA ILE A 17 16.90 46.52 -30.39
C ILE A 17 17.55 45.28 -30.99
N SER A 18 18.45 44.66 -30.24
CA SER A 18 19.10 43.41 -30.60
C SER A 18 18.07 42.30 -30.85
N ALA A 19 18.34 41.48 -31.86
CA ALA A 19 17.50 40.39 -32.36
C ALA A 19 17.18 39.26 -31.35
N THR A 20 17.58 39.39 -30.09
CA THR A 20 17.35 38.42 -29.01
C THR A 20 16.02 38.61 -28.27
N ALA A 21 15.38 39.78 -28.36
CA ALA A 21 14.13 40.08 -27.65
C ALA A 21 12.84 39.55 -28.33
N ARG A 22 12.92 38.96 -29.54
CA ARG A 22 11.75 38.45 -30.28
C ARG A 22 11.40 36.98 -30.00
N SER A 23 12.12 36.28 -29.12
CA SER A 23 11.94 34.83 -28.93
C SER A 23 10.92 34.40 -27.87
N GLU A 24 10.28 35.33 -27.15
CA GLU A 24 9.39 34.99 -26.01
C GLU A 24 7.88 35.24 -26.20
N SER A 25 7.36 35.47 -27.43
CA SER A 25 5.96 35.88 -27.60
C SER A 25 5.04 34.90 -28.34
N PHE A 26 5.27 33.59 -28.27
CA PHE A 26 4.30 32.62 -28.82
C PHE A 26 3.56 31.86 -27.72
N GLY A 27 2.26 31.70 -27.89
CA GLY A 27 1.41 30.86 -27.05
C GLY A 27 1.24 29.46 -27.63
N VAL A 28 0.76 28.54 -26.78
CA VAL A 28 0.40 27.18 -27.23
C VAL A 28 -0.61 27.21 -28.39
N ARG A 29 -1.50 28.22 -28.44
CA ARG A 29 -2.46 28.39 -29.54
C ARG A 29 -1.78 28.62 -30.89
N ASP A 30 -0.68 29.35 -30.92
CA ASP A 30 0.07 29.63 -32.16
C ASP A 30 0.73 28.36 -32.69
N VAL A 31 1.26 27.52 -31.78
CA VAL A 31 1.76 26.20 -32.15
C VAL A 31 0.65 25.33 -32.75
N VAL A 32 -0.51 25.25 -32.10
CA VAL A 32 -1.64 24.44 -32.59
C VAL A 32 -2.10 24.92 -33.97
N ALA A 33 -2.15 26.22 -34.20
CA ALA A 33 -2.47 26.79 -35.52
C ALA A 33 -1.45 26.38 -36.59
N ALA A 34 -0.15 26.42 -36.28
CA ALA A 34 0.91 26.00 -37.19
C ALA A 34 0.84 24.52 -37.57
N TYR A 35 0.48 23.65 -36.62
CA TYR A 35 0.26 22.22 -36.89
C TYR A 35 -1.01 21.97 -37.71
N ASN A 36 -2.11 22.66 -37.40
CA ASN A 36 -3.36 22.57 -38.16
C ASN A 36 -3.16 22.95 -39.64
N ALA A 37 -2.47 24.06 -39.90
CA ALA A 37 -2.23 24.56 -41.26
C ALA A 37 -1.44 23.58 -42.15
N ARG A 38 -0.72 22.63 -41.55
CA ARG A 38 0.19 21.70 -42.25
C ARG A 38 -0.15 20.24 -41.98
N ALA A 39 -1.34 19.98 -41.43
CA ALA A 39 -1.69 18.67 -40.93
C ALA A 39 -1.51 17.53 -41.96
N PRO A 40 -1.92 17.67 -43.25
CA PRO A 40 -1.72 16.60 -44.23
C PRO A 40 -0.24 16.21 -44.41
N VAL A 41 0.63 17.21 -44.62
CA VAL A 41 2.06 16.99 -44.89
C VAL A 41 2.78 16.45 -43.66
N LEU A 42 2.51 17.01 -42.48
CA LEU A 42 3.12 16.56 -41.22
C LEU A 42 2.67 15.15 -40.86
N SER A 43 1.37 14.88 -41.01
CA SER A 43 0.79 13.57 -40.73
C SER A 43 1.44 12.49 -41.59
N ASP A 44 1.54 12.70 -42.90
CA ASP A 44 2.19 11.74 -43.81
C ASP A 44 3.68 11.58 -43.52
N GLY A 45 4.38 12.67 -43.16
CA GLY A 45 5.78 12.62 -42.79
C GLY A 45 6.04 11.79 -41.53
N TYR A 46 5.18 11.93 -40.52
CA TYR A 46 5.33 11.22 -39.23
C TYR A 46 5.07 9.72 -39.36
N GLU A 47 4.11 9.32 -40.19
CA GLU A 47 3.79 7.91 -40.44
C GLU A 47 4.88 7.16 -41.22
N ARG A 48 5.74 7.86 -41.99
CA ARG A 48 6.84 7.23 -42.73
C ARG A 48 7.94 6.66 -41.84
N ILE A 49 8.02 7.10 -40.58
CA ILE A 49 9.05 6.66 -39.65
C ILE A 49 8.39 5.74 -38.62
N PRO A 50 8.73 4.44 -38.58
CA PRO A 50 8.12 3.49 -37.65
C PRO A 50 8.37 3.86 -36.19
N PHE A 51 7.41 3.59 -35.31
CA PHE A 51 7.52 3.82 -33.85
C PHE A 51 8.85 3.32 -33.27
N VAL A 52 9.22 2.08 -33.57
CA VAL A 52 10.45 1.45 -33.03
C VAL A 52 11.71 2.17 -33.49
N SER A 53 11.69 2.82 -34.66
CA SER A 53 12.84 3.60 -35.14
C SER A 53 13.01 4.91 -34.36
N VAL A 54 11.90 5.51 -33.90
CA VAL A 54 11.91 6.75 -33.11
C VAL A 54 12.27 6.50 -31.66
N HIS A 55 11.81 5.37 -31.11
CA HIS A 55 11.80 5.12 -29.66
C HIS A 55 12.68 3.95 -29.22
N ARG A 56 13.62 3.52 -30.07
CA ARG A 56 14.47 2.34 -29.84
C ARG A 56 15.15 2.31 -28.46
N GLN A 57 15.60 3.48 -28.01
CA GLN A 57 16.38 3.69 -26.78
C GLN A 57 15.58 3.47 -25.48
N VAL A 58 14.24 3.45 -25.57
CA VAL A 58 13.34 3.19 -24.44
C VAL A 58 12.42 1.98 -24.70
N ALA A 59 12.65 1.25 -25.79
CA ALA A 59 11.75 0.16 -26.20
C ALA A 59 11.71 -1.00 -25.19
N ASP A 60 12.81 -1.23 -24.47
CA ASP A 60 12.95 -2.24 -23.41
C ASP A 60 12.22 -1.86 -22.11
N LEU A 61 11.79 -0.59 -21.97
CA LEU A 61 11.03 -0.11 -20.81
C LEU A 61 9.52 -0.11 -21.05
N LEU A 62 9.08 -0.41 -22.27
CA LEU A 62 7.66 -0.39 -22.61
C LEU A 62 6.93 -1.54 -21.88
N PRO A 63 5.73 -1.27 -21.35
CA PRO A 63 4.98 -2.27 -20.61
C PRO A 63 4.62 -3.46 -21.50
N GLU A 64 4.92 -4.68 -21.05
CA GLU A 64 4.60 -5.92 -21.78
C GLU A 64 3.12 -6.32 -21.64
N SER A 65 2.48 -5.92 -20.54
CA SER A 65 1.07 -6.18 -20.27
C SER A 65 0.18 -5.02 -20.74
N SER A 66 -1.02 -5.34 -21.23
CA SER A 66 -2.01 -4.33 -21.59
C SER A 66 -2.35 -3.40 -20.42
N GLY A 67 -2.46 -2.10 -20.70
CA GLY A 67 -2.76 -1.07 -19.72
C GLY A 67 -3.35 0.18 -20.38
N ASN A 68 -3.59 1.23 -19.57
CA ASN A 68 -4.08 2.51 -20.02
C ASN A 68 -2.92 3.45 -20.36
N VAL A 69 -2.87 3.92 -21.61
CA VAL A 69 -1.83 4.85 -22.10
C VAL A 69 -2.47 6.20 -22.42
N LEU A 70 -1.83 7.27 -21.98
CA LEU A 70 -2.15 8.63 -22.39
C LEU A 70 -1.08 9.12 -23.38
N ASP A 71 -1.45 9.33 -24.64
CA ASP A 71 -0.58 9.93 -25.65
C ASP A 71 -0.90 11.42 -25.76
N VAL A 72 0.01 12.27 -25.25
CA VAL A 72 -0.18 13.73 -25.19
C VAL A 72 0.50 14.38 -26.39
N GLY A 73 -0.30 15.06 -27.22
CA GLY A 73 0.09 15.55 -28.55
C GLY A 73 0.27 14.41 -29.54
N ALA A 74 -0.72 13.54 -29.62
CA ALA A 74 -0.68 12.29 -30.40
C ALA A 74 -0.44 12.51 -31.91
N GLY A 75 -0.64 13.72 -32.42
CA GLY A 75 -0.36 14.07 -33.80
C GLY A 75 -1.13 13.20 -34.79
N SER A 76 -0.41 12.46 -35.64
CA SER A 76 -0.99 11.55 -36.64
C SER A 76 -1.55 10.27 -36.01
N GLY A 77 -1.31 10.02 -34.72
CA GLY A 77 -1.75 8.83 -34.01
C GLY A 77 -0.85 7.61 -34.18
N ARG A 78 0.33 7.75 -34.80
CA ARG A 78 1.29 6.65 -35.00
C ARG A 78 1.63 5.92 -33.70
N ASP A 79 2.00 6.68 -32.66
CA ASP A 79 2.41 6.11 -31.38
C ASP A 79 1.19 5.49 -30.66
N ALA A 80 0.06 6.19 -30.63
CA ALA A 80 -1.21 5.66 -30.15
C ALA A 80 -1.64 4.34 -30.83
N ALA A 81 -1.48 4.24 -32.16
CA ALA A 81 -1.80 3.04 -32.92
C ALA A 81 -0.90 1.86 -32.52
N TRP A 82 0.40 2.10 -32.39
CA TRP A 82 1.37 1.07 -31.98
C TRP A 82 1.04 0.48 -30.60
N PHE A 83 0.63 1.32 -29.65
CA PHE A 83 0.16 0.87 -28.32
C PHE A 83 -1.16 0.11 -28.42
N ALA A 84 -2.13 0.61 -29.20
CA ALA A 84 -3.42 -0.05 -29.37
C ALA A 84 -3.30 -1.45 -29.97
N GLU A 85 -2.42 -1.63 -30.97
CA GLU A 85 -2.10 -2.91 -31.61
C GLU A 85 -1.53 -3.94 -30.61
N ARG A 86 -0.83 -3.46 -29.57
CA ARG A 86 -0.29 -4.29 -28.47
C ARG A 86 -1.25 -4.55 -27.33
N GLY A 87 -2.49 -4.12 -27.48
CA GLY A 87 -3.54 -4.45 -26.54
C GLY A 87 -3.94 -3.30 -25.62
N HIS A 88 -3.16 -2.23 -25.54
CA HIS A 88 -3.39 -1.10 -24.64
C HIS A 88 -4.64 -0.32 -25.02
N SER A 89 -5.29 0.28 -24.01
CA SER A 89 -6.32 1.30 -24.21
C SER A 89 -5.66 2.67 -24.22
N VAL A 90 -5.81 3.43 -25.29
CA VAL A 90 -5.10 4.69 -25.50
C VAL A 90 -6.07 5.85 -25.49
N VAL A 91 -5.76 6.90 -24.72
CA VAL A 91 -6.37 8.22 -24.87
C VAL A 91 -5.37 9.10 -25.62
N ALA A 92 -5.72 9.47 -26.86
CA ALA A 92 -4.90 10.29 -27.73
C ALA A 92 -5.34 11.75 -27.63
N VAL A 93 -4.60 12.56 -26.87
CA VAL A 93 -4.85 13.99 -26.73
C VAL A 93 -4.16 14.73 -27.86
N GLU A 94 -4.93 15.40 -28.71
CA GLU A 94 -4.39 16.19 -29.82
C GLU A 94 -5.26 17.44 -30.04
N PRO A 95 -4.75 18.66 -29.80
CA PRO A 95 -5.54 19.90 -29.99
C PRO A 95 -5.67 20.37 -31.45
N SER A 96 -4.80 19.93 -32.35
CA SER A 96 -4.89 20.22 -33.78
C SER A 96 -6.01 19.38 -34.41
N SER A 97 -7.12 20.00 -34.79
CA SER A 97 -8.25 19.31 -35.43
C SER A 97 -7.82 18.58 -36.70
N GLY A 98 -6.98 19.21 -37.53
CA GLY A 98 -6.51 18.59 -38.77
C GLY A 98 -5.66 17.33 -38.52
N MET A 99 -4.78 17.37 -37.51
CA MET A 99 -3.96 16.19 -37.15
C MET A 99 -4.82 15.10 -36.53
N ARG A 100 -5.71 15.47 -35.61
CA ARG A 100 -6.64 14.55 -34.93
C ARG A 100 -7.58 13.86 -35.90
N GLU A 101 -8.15 14.59 -36.86
CA GLU A 101 -9.03 14.03 -37.90
C GLU A 101 -8.26 13.09 -38.82
N ALA A 102 -7.06 13.48 -39.28
CA ALA A 102 -6.21 12.63 -40.10
C ALA A 102 -5.81 11.33 -39.37
N GLY A 103 -5.43 11.43 -38.10
CA GLY A 103 -5.07 10.28 -37.27
C GLY A 103 -6.26 9.36 -37.00
N ASN A 104 -7.43 9.92 -36.67
CA ASN A 104 -8.64 9.13 -36.46
C ASN A 104 -9.13 8.44 -37.74
N ALA A 105 -8.98 9.08 -38.90
CA ALA A 105 -9.32 8.48 -40.18
C ALA A 105 -8.38 7.31 -40.56
N ARG A 106 -7.09 7.45 -40.24
CA ARG A 106 -6.05 6.46 -40.53
C ARG A 106 -6.09 5.26 -39.58
N HIS A 107 -6.17 5.53 -38.27
CA HIS A 107 -6.04 4.52 -37.22
C HIS A 107 -7.40 4.21 -36.59
N LYS A 108 -8.23 3.47 -37.34
CA LYS A 108 -9.57 3.05 -36.90
C LYS A 108 -9.48 1.90 -35.90
N SER A 109 -9.21 2.23 -34.63
CA SER A 109 -9.17 1.27 -33.53
C SER A 109 -10.13 1.68 -32.43
N SER A 110 -10.96 0.73 -31.96
CA SER A 110 -11.85 0.94 -30.80
C SER A 110 -11.10 1.15 -29.49
N LYS A 111 -9.78 0.87 -29.48
CA LYS A 111 -8.90 1.10 -28.32
C LYS A 111 -8.33 2.50 -28.25
N ILE A 112 -8.48 3.32 -29.30
CA ILE A 112 -7.99 4.71 -29.32
C ILE A 112 -9.18 5.64 -29.10
N ARG A 113 -9.10 6.47 -28.06
CA ARG A 113 -10.06 7.54 -27.76
C ARG A 113 -9.40 8.89 -28.01
N TRP A 114 -9.80 9.55 -29.09
CA TRP A 114 -9.29 10.88 -29.42
C TRP A 114 -9.92 11.96 -28.56
N LEU A 115 -9.11 12.87 -28.04
CA LEU A 115 -9.57 13.96 -27.18
C LEU A 115 -8.98 15.30 -27.64
N ASP A 116 -9.86 16.27 -27.88
CA ASP A 116 -9.49 17.66 -28.13
C ASP A 116 -9.14 18.36 -26.81
N ASP A 117 -7.88 18.25 -26.39
CA ASP A 117 -7.38 18.87 -25.16
C ASP A 117 -5.89 19.24 -25.34
N ARG A 118 -5.30 19.96 -24.38
CA ARG A 118 -3.92 20.44 -24.49
C ARG A 118 -3.25 20.72 -23.16
N LEU A 119 -1.92 20.61 -23.16
CA LEU A 119 -1.08 21.23 -22.15
C LEU A 119 -1.17 22.76 -22.24
N PRO A 120 -0.97 23.49 -21.12
CA PRO A 120 -0.60 23.00 -19.79
C PRO A 120 -1.81 22.61 -18.90
N ALA A 121 -3.03 22.55 -19.46
CA ALA A 121 -4.26 22.51 -18.67
C ALA A 121 -4.86 21.10 -18.53
N LEU A 122 -4.99 20.36 -19.64
CA LEU A 122 -5.62 19.03 -19.73
C LEU A 122 -7.02 18.99 -19.06
N GLU A 123 -7.84 20.02 -19.31
CA GLU A 123 -9.08 20.24 -18.57
C GLU A 123 -10.12 19.15 -18.81
N LYS A 124 -10.32 18.75 -20.07
CA LYS A 124 -11.30 17.71 -20.43
C LYS A 124 -10.83 16.35 -19.93
N LEU A 125 -9.53 16.07 -20.04
CA LEU A 125 -8.94 14.84 -19.53
C LEU A 125 -9.16 14.70 -18.03
N LEU A 126 -8.86 15.74 -17.25
CA LEU A 126 -8.99 15.72 -15.79
C LEU A 126 -10.44 15.54 -15.32
N GLN A 127 -11.43 16.01 -16.11
CA GLN A 127 -12.85 15.78 -15.80
C GLN A 127 -13.25 14.30 -15.89
N THR A 128 -12.52 13.49 -16.66
CA THR A 128 -12.79 12.05 -16.76
C THR A 128 -12.39 11.26 -15.51
N LYS A 129 -11.54 11.85 -14.64
CA LYS A 129 -10.93 11.17 -13.48
C LYS A 129 -10.18 9.88 -13.85
N SER A 130 -9.71 9.78 -15.09
CA SER A 130 -8.92 8.64 -15.56
C SER A 130 -7.48 8.73 -15.02
N SER A 131 -6.88 7.57 -14.79
CA SER A 131 -5.47 7.39 -14.49
C SER A 131 -4.82 6.48 -15.54
N PHE A 132 -3.52 6.64 -15.74
CA PHE A 132 -2.77 6.00 -16.82
C PHE A 132 -1.52 5.31 -16.28
N ASP A 133 -1.31 4.08 -16.76
CA ASP A 133 -0.13 3.27 -16.43
C ASP A 133 1.10 3.79 -17.19
N LEU A 134 0.88 4.44 -18.34
CA LEU A 134 1.91 5.13 -19.12
C LEU A 134 1.39 6.48 -19.62
N VAL A 135 2.12 7.55 -19.31
CA VAL A 135 1.95 8.88 -19.92
C VAL A 135 3.07 9.11 -20.94
N TRP A 136 2.69 9.26 -22.20
CA TRP A 136 3.58 9.36 -23.35
C TRP A 136 3.57 10.80 -23.88
N VAL A 137 4.72 11.47 -23.83
CA VAL A 137 4.89 12.87 -24.27
C VAL A 137 6.00 12.91 -25.33
N SER A 138 5.64 12.50 -26.54
CA SER A 138 6.54 12.38 -27.68
C SER A 138 6.60 13.68 -28.49
N ALA A 139 7.77 14.31 -28.59
CA ALA A 139 8.01 15.55 -29.34
C ALA A 139 7.13 16.77 -28.99
N VAL A 140 6.54 16.84 -27.79
CA VAL A 140 5.62 17.94 -27.41
C VAL A 140 6.26 19.02 -26.54
N TRP A 141 7.12 18.64 -25.60
CA TRP A 141 7.53 19.51 -24.48
C TRP A 141 8.18 20.85 -24.91
N HIS A 142 8.84 20.85 -26.07
CA HIS A 142 9.55 22.00 -26.66
C HIS A 142 8.59 23.08 -27.15
N HIS A 143 7.33 22.74 -27.35
CA HIS A 143 6.27 23.66 -27.76
C HIS A 143 5.60 24.37 -26.58
N LEU A 144 5.97 24.03 -25.34
CA LEU A 144 5.47 24.70 -24.14
C LEU A 144 6.43 25.83 -23.71
N PRO A 145 5.93 27.07 -23.56
CA PRO A 145 6.68 28.14 -22.94
C PRO A 145 7.18 27.74 -21.55
N ALA A 146 8.40 28.15 -21.18
CA ALA A 146 9.03 27.76 -19.91
C ALA A 146 8.15 28.09 -18.68
N SER A 147 7.43 29.21 -18.72
CA SER A 147 6.49 29.63 -17.66
C SER A 147 5.32 28.66 -17.44
N GLN A 148 4.98 27.82 -18.42
CA GLN A 148 3.86 26.88 -18.36
C GLN A 148 4.28 25.44 -18.02
N ARG A 149 5.57 25.11 -18.14
CA ARG A 149 6.11 23.75 -17.97
C ARG A 149 5.89 23.17 -16.57
N HIS A 150 6.03 23.97 -15.51
CA HIS A 150 5.70 23.52 -14.15
C HIS A 150 4.22 23.12 -14.00
N ARG A 151 3.30 23.93 -14.54
CA ARG A 151 1.86 23.61 -14.51
C ARG A 151 1.58 22.35 -15.32
N ALA A 152 2.14 22.25 -16.53
CA ALA A 152 2.01 21.10 -17.41
C ALA A 152 2.48 19.80 -16.73
N PHE A 153 3.68 19.82 -16.16
CA PHE A 153 4.27 18.66 -15.48
C PHE A 153 3.38 18.17 -14.34
N ARG A 154 2.94 19.09 -13.48
CA ARG A 154 2.02 18.75 -12.38
C ARG A 154 0.73 18.08 -12.88
N LYS A 155 0.17 18.52 -14.02
CA LYS A 155 -1.02 17.90 -14.60
C LYS A 155 -0.75 16.49 -15.13
N LEU A 156 0.39 16.28 -15.79
CA LEU A 156 0.83 14.96 -16.25
C LEU A 156 1.04 14.00 -15.08
N VAL A 157 1.67 14.46 -13.99
CA VAL A 157 1.85 13.66 -12.77
C VAL A 157 0.50 13.27 -12.15
N SER A 158 -0.46 14.21 -12.10
CA SER A 158 -1.76 13.96 -11.45
C SER A 158 -2.65 12.92 -12.15
N VAL A 159 -2.30 12.51 -13.38
CA VAL A 159 -3.03 11.48 -14.13
C VAL A 159 -2.27 10.15 -14.20
N LEU A 160 -1.08 10.04 -13.59
CA LEU A 160 -0.41 8.74 -13.44
C LEU A 160 -1.15 7.86 -12.45
N SER A 161 -1.30 6.58 -12.79
CA SER A 161 -1.62 5.53 -11.81
C SER A 161 -0.47 5.42 -10.80
N PRO A 162 -0.73 4.97 -9.56
CA PRO A 162 0.34 4.53 -8.66
C PRO A 162 1.22 3.46 -9.35
N GLY A 163 2.54 3.60 -9.30
CA GLY A 163 3.46 2.73 -10.06
C GLY A 163 3.61 3.07 -11.55
N GLY A 164 2.79 3.99 -12.08
CA GLY A 164 2.75 4.36 -13.50
C GLY A 164 4.00 5.09 -13.97
N SER A 165 4.29 4.96 -15.26
CA SER A 165 5.47 5.55 -15.90
C SER A 165 5.14 6.75 -16.77
N MET A 166 6.10 7.65 -16.95
CA MET A 166 6.02 8.77 -17.89
C MET A 166 7.27 8.82 -18.76
N MET A 167 7.08 8.94 -20.08
CA MET A 167 8.15 9.17 -21.04
C MET A 167 8.00 10.56 -21.63
N ILE A 168 9.06 11.37 -21.56
CA ILE A 168 9.14 12.66 -22.25
C ILE A 168 10.35 12.64 -23.18
N SER A 169 10.10 12.80 -24.48
CA SER A 169 11.17 13.00 -25.47
C SER A 169 11.38 14.48 -25.77
N LEU A 170 12.63 14.88 -25.89
CA LEU A 170 13.06 16.26 -25.99
C LEU A 170 13.87 16.49 -27.26
N ARG A 171 13.51 17.50 -28.06
CA ARG A 171 14.18 17.83 -29.32
C ARG A 171 15.27 18.87 -29.08
N GLN A 172 16.51 18.52 -29.41
CA GLN A 172 17.64 19.44 -29.46
C GLN A 172 17.88 19.95 -30.89
N GLY A 173 18.59 21.07 -31.00
CA GLY A 173 18.93 21.72 -32.27
C GLY A 173 18.11 22.98 -32.57
N PRO A 174 18.31 23.62 -33.73
CA PRO A 174 17.67 24.88 -34.07
C PRO A 174 16.15 24.72 -34.31
N PRO A 175 15.34 25.75 -34.02
CA PRO A 175 13.91 25.75 -34.30
C PRO A 175 13.63 25.77 -35.80
N SER A 176 12.52 25.17 -36.20
CA SER A 176 12.00 25.37 -37.55
C SER A 176 11.33 26.75 -37.61
N PRO A 177 11.58 27.57 -38.65
CA PRO A 177 10.97 28.91 -38.78
C PRO A 177 9.43 28.89 -38.71
N GLU A 178 8.82 27.78 -39.11
CA GLU A 178 7.38 27.61 -39.23
C GLU A 178 6.75 26.99 -37.98
N ARG A 179 7.55 26.56 -36.99
CA ARG A 179 7.07 25.91 -35.77
C ARG A 179 7.84 26.43 -34.55
N PRO A 180 7.22 27.33 -33.78
CA PRO A 180 7.84 27.88 -32.59
C PRO A 180 8.17 26.78 -31.58
N MET A 181 9.37 26.87 -31.02
CA MET A 181 9.82 25.99 -29.94
C MET A 181 10.78 26.75 -29.03
N VAL A 182 10.83 26.34 -27.77
CA VAL A 182 11.78 26.81 -26.77
C VAL A 182 12.67 25.66 -26.31
N PRO A 183 13.97 25.88 -26.07
CA PRO A 183 14.87 24.83 -25.58
C PRO A 183 14.32 24.14 -24.35
N ALA A 184 14.45 22.82 -24.27
CA ALA A 184 14.18 22.04 -23.07
C ALA A 184 15.27 21.00 -22.89
N THR A 185 15.56 20.63 -21.65
CA THR A 185 16.65 19.71 -21.33
C THR A 185 16.17 18.61 -20.40
N SER A 186 16.81 17.46 -20.49
CA SER A 186 16.65 16.34 -19.56
C SER A 186 16.79 16.80 -18.09
N ALA A 187 17.78 17.64 -17.79
CA ALA A 187 17.98 18.22 -16.46
C ALA A 187 16.78 19.04 -15.93
N GLU A 188 16.03 19.72 -16.80
CA GLU A 188 14.79 20.39 -16.40
C GLU A 188 13.73 19.37 -15.94
N ILE A 189 13.54 18.31 -16.73
CA ILE A 189 12.59 17.23 -16.43
C ILE A 189 12.97 16.51 -15.14
N GLU A 190 14.24 16.18 -14.94
CA GLU A 190 14.71 15.57 -13.69
C GLU A 190 14.43 16.43 -12.46
N ARG A 191 14.63 17.74 -12.57
CA ARG A 191 14.35 18.68 -11.47
C ARG A 191 12.86 18.77 -11.18
N LEU A 192 12.00 18.71 -12.21
CA LEU A 192 10.56 18.63 -12.04
C LEU A 192 10.13 17.30 -11.40
N ALA A 193 10.72 16.18 -11.85
CA ALA A 193 10.47 14.85 -11.31
C ALA A 193 10.76 14.80 -9.80
N ARG A 194 11.94 15.25 -9.37
CA ARG A 194 12.33 15.28 -7.94
C ARG A 194 11.37 16.11 -7.08
N ARG A 195 10.88 17.26 -7.59
CA ARG A 195 9.91 18.10 -6.85
C ARG A 195 8.54 17.45 -6.70
N HIS A 196 8.19 16.53 -7.59
CA HIS A 196 6.90 15.85 -7.60
C HIS A 196 6.98 14.39 -7.12
N GLY A 197 8.13 13.94 -6.64
CA GLY A 197 8.33 12.60 -6.09
C GLY A 197 8.42 11.48 -7.14
N LEU A 198 8.70 11.82 -8.40
CA LEU A 198 8.94 10.81 -9.44
C LEU A 198 10.40 10.38 -9.43
N GLN A 199 10.62 9.08 -9.58
CA GLN A 199 11.94 8.49 -9.81
C GLN A 199 12.35 8.67 -11.27
N VAL A 200 13.60 9.05 -11.51
CA VAL A 200 14.20 9.03 -12.85
C VAL A 200 14.74 7.62 -13.08
N ILE A 201 14.13 6.88 -13.99
CA ILE A 201 14.53 5.50 -14.32
C ILE A 201 15.66 5.52 -15.35
N ARG A 202 15.54 6.36 -16.39
CA ARG A 202 16.54 6.44 -17.45
C ARG A 202 16.50 7.79 -18.15
N VAL A 203 17.68 8.29 -18.52
CA VAL A 203 17.86 9.37 -19.50
C VAL A 203 18.68 8.81 -20.65
N THR A 204 18.27 9.08 -21.89
CA THR A 204 18.94 8.59 -23.10
C THR A 204 19.09 9.71 -24.11
N GLU A 205 20.07 9.57 -24.99
CA GLU A 205 20.30 10.44 -26.14
C GLU A 205 20.27 9.63 -27.44
N SER A 206 19.82 10.25 -28.52
CA SER A 206 19.75 9.63 -29.84
C SER A 206 19.83 10.65 -30.96
N ASN A 207 20.26 10.19 -32.14
CA ASN A 207 20.19 10.97 -33.37
C ASN A 207 18.75 11.05 -33.89
N ASP A 208 18.43 12.07 -34.68
CA ASP A 208 17.12 12.17 -35.30
C ASP A 208 16.83 11.04 -36.29
N ALA A 209 15.77 10.27 -36.04
CA ALA A 209 15.34 9.17 -36.90
C ALA A 209 14.93 9.59 -38.33
N SER A 210 14.70 10.90 -38.56
CA SER A 210 14.43 11.44 -39.90
C SER A 210 15.70 11.80 -40.67
N GLY A 211 16.89 11.62 -40.07
CA GLY A 211 18.18 11.86 -40.71
C GLY A 211 18.67 13.32 -40.69
N ARG A 212 18.03 14.22 -39.94
CA ARG A 212 18.47 15.63 -39.83
C ARG A 212 19.71 15.72 -38.93
N LYS A 213 20.82 16.22 -39.46
CA LYS A 213 22.13 16.19 -38.77
C LYS A 213 22.22 17.19 -37.62
N GLU A 214 21.52 18.32 -37.70
CA GLU A 214 21.48 19.34 -36.64
C GLU A 214 20.45 19.05 -35.55
N VAL A 215 19.77 17.90 -35.60
CA VAL A 215 18.71 17.53 -34.65
C VAL A 215 19.12 16.26 -33.92
N SER A 216 19.02 16.30 -32.60
CA SER A 216 19.14 15.13 -31.73
C SER A 216 17.98 15.11 -30.73
N TRP A 217 17.83 13.99 -30.04
CA TRP A 217 16.75 13.76 -29.11
C TRP A 217 17.28 13.24 -27.78
N GLU A 218 16.75 13.77 -26.69
CA GLU A 218 16.85 13.14 -25.38
C GLU A 218 15.52 12.44 -25.07
N ALA A 219 15.52 11.34 -24.32
CA ALA A 219 14.31 10.77 -23.74
C ALA A 219 14.50 10.51 -22.25
N VAL A 220 13.56 10.99 -21.45
CA VAL A 220 13.54 10.83 -19.99
C VAL A 220 12.39 9.91 -19.62
N TRP A 221 12.71 8.78 -19.00
CA TRP A 221 11.76 7.85 -18.43
C TRP A 221 11.66 8.06 -16.91
N LEU A 222 10.45 8.29 -16.44
CA LEU A 222 10.13 8.55 -15.04
C LEU A 222 9.11 7.54 -14.53
N GLN A 223 9.09 7.29 -13.23
CA GLN A 223 8.08 6.45 -12.59
C GLN A 223 7.56 7.12 -11.32
N LEU A 224 6.25 7.07 -11.12
CA LEU A 224 5.62 7.41 -9.84
C LEU A 224 5.66 6.18 -8.93
N PRO A 225 6.27 6.25 -7.73
CA PRO A 225 6.23 5.13 -6.79
C PRO A 225 4.79 4.73 -6.43
N ASP A 226 4.53 3.44 -6.24
CA ASP A 226 3.26 2.96 -5.68
C ASP A 226 3.35 3.00 -4.14
N ASP A 227 2.43 3.74 -3.50
CA ASP A 227 2.34 3.87 -2.05
C ASP A 227 1.34 2.88 -1.42
N GLY A 228 0.96 1.85 -2.18
CA GLY A 228 -0.05 0.85 -1.86
C GLY A 228 -1.42 1.17 -2.45
N THR A 229 -1.68 2.42 -2.86
CA THR A 229 -2.98 2.78 -3.44
C THR A 229 -3.25 2.11 -4.79
N GLY A 230 -2.20 1.67 -5.51
CA GLY A 230 -2.31 0.88 -6.73
C GLY A 230 -3.00 -0.48 -6.52
N ALA A 231 -3.01 -0.98 -5.28
CA ALA A 231 -3.63 -2.25 -4.93
C ALA A 231 -5.14 -2.16 -4.65
N LEU A 232 -5.68 -0.95 -4.42
CA LEU A 232 -7.09 -0.74 -4.06
C LEU A 232 -8.09 -1.21 -5.12
N PRO A 233 -7.86 -1.02 -6.44
CA PRO A 233 -8.75 -1.57 -7.47
C PRO A 233 -8.83 -3.10 -7.43
N LEU A 234 -7.71 -3.78 -7.19
CA LEU A 234 -7.67 -5.24 -7.06
C LEU A 234 -8.41 -5.69 -5.80
N LEU A 235 -8.15 -5.06 -4.65
CA LEU A 235 -8.88 -5.34 -3.41
C LEU A 235 -10.39 -5.13 -3.59
N ARG A 236 -10.80 -4.03 -4.21
CA ARG A 236 -12.21 -3.76 -4.54
C ARG A 236 -12.78 -4.86 -5.43
N HIS A 237 -12.04 -5.31 -6.44
CA HIS A 237 -12.48 -6.39 -7.32
C HIS A 237 -12.70 -7.69 -6.53
N VAL A 238 -11.74 -8.12 -5.72
CA VAL A 238 -11.86 -9.34 -4.91
C VAL A 238 -13.01 -9.25 -3.90
N VAL A 239 -13.19 -8.08 -3.27
CA VAL A 239 -14.29 -7.87 -2.31
C VAL A 239 -15.65 -7.88 -3.01
N PHE A 240 -15.86 -7.14 -4.09
CA PHE A 240 -17.23 -6.91 -4.61
C PHE A 240 -17.56 -7.67 -5.90
N ASN A 241 -16.61 -7.83 -6.81
CA ASN A 241 -16.89 -8.28 -8.18
C ASN A 241 -16.53 -9.74 -8.43
N ASP A 242 -15.52 -10.23 -7.73
CA ASP A 242 -15.05 -11.59 -7.86
C ASP A 242 -16.13 -12.57 -7.40
N GLN A 243 -16.35 -13.63 -8.18
CA GLN A 243 -17.39 -14.62 -7.89
C GLN A 243 -17.03 -15.39 -6.61
N LYS A 244 -18.02 -15.51 -5.72
CA LYS A 244 -17.87 -16.16 -4.41
C LYS A 244 -18.85 -17.31 -4.30
N SER A 245 -18.31 -18.53 -4.25
CA SER A 245 -19.07 -19.75 -3.93
C SER A 245 -19.18 -20.01 -2.42
N SER A 246 -18.41 -19.29 -1.61
CA SER A 246 -18.37 -19.35 -0.14
C SER A 246 -17.72 -18.08 0.44
N THR A 247 -17.78 -17.92 1.76
CA THR A 247 -17.18 -16.76 2.48
C THR A 247 -15.66 -16.80 2.58
N TYR A 248 -15.01 -17.80 1.97
CA TYR A 248 -13.57 -18.03 2.05
C TYR A 248 -12.75 -16.82 1.57
N LYS A 249 -13.09 -16.21 0.43
CA LYS A 249 -12.33 -15.05 -0.08
C LYS A 249 -12.31 -13.89 0.93
N LEU A 250 -13.45 -13.63 1.57
CA LEU A 250 -13.61 -12.56 2.55
C LEU A 250 -12.88 -12.89 3.86
N ALA A 251 -12.90 -14.16 4.27
CA ALA A 251 -12.11 -14.63 5.40
C ALA A 251 -10.60 -14.50 5.17
N LEU A 252 -10.12 -14.80 3.95
CA LEU A 252 -8.70 -14.61 3.61
C LEU A 252 -8.31 -13.15 3.75
N LEU A 253 -9.07 -12.26 3.11
CA LEU A 253 -8.79 -10.83 3.12
C LEU A 253 -8.80 -10.28 4.55
N ARG A 254 -9.79 -10.68 5.36
CA ARG A 254 -9.84 -10.29 6.77
C ARG A 254 -8.62 -10.78 7.55
N ALA A 255 -8.23 -12.05 7.37
CA ALA A 255 -7.05 -12.60 8.03
C ALA A 255 -5.78 -11.81 7.66
N LEU A 256 -5.58 -11.52 6.37
CA LEU A 256 -4.44 -10.75 5.90
C LEU A 256 -4.45 -9.30 6.42
N LEU A 257 -5.62 -8.63 6.42
CA LEU A 257 -5.77 -7.29 7.00
C LEU A 257 -5.38 -7.27 8.48
N ARG A 258 -5.87 -8.24 9.26
CA ARG A 258 -5.59 -8.33 10.70
C ARG A 258 -4.14 -8.71 10.99
N ILE A 259 -3.49 -9.47 10.12
CA ILE A 259 -2.06 -9.78 10.25
C ILE A 259 -1.22 -8.55 9.88
N ALA A 260 -1.57 -7.82 8.81
CA ALA A 260 -0.88 -6.60 8.42
C ALA A 260 -0.99 -5.47 9.46
N ASP A 261 -2.13 -5.40 10.15
CA ASP A 261 -2.41 -4.39 11.17
C ASP A 261 -1.84 -4.74 12.55
N GLY A 262 -1.91 -6.02 12.96
CA GLY A 262 -1.63 -6.44 14.34
C GLY A 262 -0.55 -7.50 14.56
N ALA A 263 -0.01 -8.12 13.50
CA ALA A 263 0.98 -9.19 13.59
C ALA A 263 2.02 -9.12 12.45
N ALA A 264 2.38 -7.90 12.05
CA ALA A 264 3.29 -7.65 10.93
C ALA A 264 4.72 -8.12 11.21
N GLY A 265 5.11 -8.36 12.46
CA GLY A 265 6.44 -8.84 12.83
C GLY A 265 6.81 -10.21 12.25
N PHE A 266 5.80 -11.05 11.93
CA PHE A 266 6.03 -12.33 11.25
C PHE A 266 6.22 -12.23 9.73
N ALA A 267 6.07 -11.03 9.17
CA ALA A 267 6.24 -10.81 7.75
C ALA A 267 7.73 -10.71 7.38
N ARG A 268 8.14 -11.45 6.35
CA ARG A 268 9.51 -11.43 5.83
C ARG A 268 9.52 -10.90 4.40
N PRO A 269 10.56 -10.17 3.95
CA PRO A 269 10.70 -9.82 2.55
C PRO A 269 10.83 -11.09 1.69
N GLY A 270 10.17 -11.11 0.54
CA GLY A 270 10.34 -12.15 -0.46
C GLY A 270 11.69 -12.04 -1.19
N ALA A 271 12.11 -13.13 -1.85
CA ALA A 271 13.43 -13.21 -2.49
C ALA A 271 13.67 -12.19 -3.62
N GLY A 272 12.61 -11.64 -4.21
CA GLY A 272 12.69 -10.65 -5.30
C GLY A 272 12.24 -9.24 -4.90
N ASP A 273 12.08 -8.97 -3.61
CA ASP A 273 11.55 -7.71 -3.05
C ASP A 273 10.14 -7.27 -3.50
N ASP A 274 9.50 -7.90 -4.49
CA ASP A 274 8.14 -7.53 -4.92
C ASP A 274 7.03 -8.05 -4.00
N ASP A 275 7.36 -9.00 -3.12
CA ASP A 275 6.42 -9.72 -2.28
C ASP A 275 6.83 -9.68 -0.80
N VAL A 276 5.83 -9.90 0.06
CA VAL A 276 5.96 -10.15 1.49
C VAL A 276 5.49 -11.56 1.79
N VAL A 277 6.28 -12.32 2.55
CA VAL A 277 6.03 -13.72 2.86
C VAL A 277 5.59 -13.86 4.32
N LEU A 278 4.47 -14.55 4.53
CA LEU A 278 3.90 -14.86 5.84
C LEU A 278 3.98 -16.37 6.12
N PRO A 279 4.02 -16.78 7.40
CA PRO A 279 3.80 -18.18 7.76
C PRO A 279 2.37 -18.59 7.43
N LEU A 280 2.20 -19.66 6.65
CA LEU A 280 0.88 -20.16 6.27
C LEU A 280 0.05 -20.59 7.50
N GLY A 281 0.72 -21.05 8.56
CA GLY A 281 0.07 -21.37 9.84
C GLY A 281 -0.58 -20.15 10.50
N LEU A 282 0.01 -18.95 10.37
CA LEU A 282 -0.54 -17.71 10.94
C LEU A 282 -1.81 -17.27 10.20
N VAL A 283 -1.76 -17.32 8.87
CA VAL A 283 -2.95 -17.07 8.03
C VAL A 283 -4.08 -18.05 8.39
N ALA A 284 -3.75 -19.33 8.58
CA ALA A 284 -4.69 -20.35 9.00
C ALA A 284 -5.24 -20.14 10.43
N LEU A 285 -4.42 -19.64 11.35
CA LEU A 285 -4.85 -19.31 12.71
C LEU A 285 -5.90 -18.18 12.70
N TYR A 286 -5.59 -17.07 12.04
CA TYR A 286 -6.50 -15.93 11.92
C TYR A 286 -7.78 -16.27 11.16
N TRP A 287 -7.68 -17.17 10.19
CA TRP A 287 -8.83 -17.76 9.50
C TRP A 287 -9.76 -18.50 10.46
N ILE A 288 -9.22 -19.42 11.27
CA ILE A 288 -9.99 -20.20 12.25
C ILE A 288 -10.70 -19.26 13.23
N ARG A 289 -9.96 -18.26 13.77
CA ARG A 289 -10.51 -17.24 14.67
C ARG A 289 -11.69 -16.49 14.05
N SER A 290 -11.62 -16.18 12.77
CA SER A 290 -12.70 -15.49 12.05
C SER A 290 -13.97 -16.35 11.92
N PHE A 291 -13.82 -17.66 11.74
CA PHE A 291 -14.95 -18.57 11.52
C PHE A 291 -15.58 -19.12 12.80
N GLN A 292 -14.81 -19.23 13.88
CA GLN A 292 -15.28 -19.88 15.09
C GLN A 292 -16.56 -19.25 15.67
N PRO A 293 -16.67 -17.92 15.86
CA PRO A 293 -17.91 -17.34 16.37
C PRO A 293 -19.09 -17.46 15.39
N LEU A 294 -18.82 -17.41 14.07
CA LEU A 294 -19.84 -17.56 13.04
C LEU A 294 -20.47 -18.97 13.08
N ILE A 295 -19.64 -19.99 13.25
CA ILE A 295 -20.09 -21.38 13.35
C ILE A 295 -20.81 -21.61 14.69
N LYS A 296 -20.36 -20.99 15.79
CA LYS A 296 -21.08 -21.02 17.08
C LYS A 296 -22.48 -20.40 16.96
N ALA A 297 -22.63 -19.34 16.17
CA ALA A 297 -23.88 -18.65 15.93
C ALA A 297 -24.77 -19.27 14.83
N ASP A 298 -24.38 -20.44 14.30
CA ASP A 298 -25.05 -21.14 13.19
C ASP A 298 -25.26 -20.27 11.94
N LEU A 299 -24.31 -19.36 11.66
CA LEU A 299 -24.37 -18.47 10.50
C LEU A 299 -23.86 -19.16 9.23
N PRO A 300 -24.63 -19.16 8.13
CA PRO A 300 -24.28 -19.90 6.92
C PRO A 300 -23.09 -19.27 6.18
N GLN A 301 -22.08 -20.09 5.85
CA GLN A 301 -20.84 -19.66 5.19
C GLN A 301 -20.75 -20.09 3.71
N GLN A 302 -21.73 -20.84 3.23
CA GLN A 302 -21.85 -21.31 1.85
C GLN A 302 -23.32 -21.56 1.50
N PRO A 303 -23.69 -21.64 0.20
CA PRO A 303 -25.04 -21.97 -0.22
C PRO A 303 -25.51 -23.32 0.35
N ARG A 304 -26.82 -23.44 0.65
CA ARG A 304 -27.41 -24.70 1.13
C ARG A 304 -27.30 -25.80 0.05
N GLY A 305 -26.98 -27.03 0.49
CA GLY A 305 -26.74 -28.21 -0.35
C GLY A 305 -25.28 -28.71 -0.29
N ASN A 306 -24.33 -27.82 0.01
CA ASN A 306 -22.97 -28.18 0.37
C ASN A 306 -22.90 -28.30 1.91
N GLN A 307 -22.90 -29.52 2.44
CA GLN A 307 -23.17 -29.68 3.88
C GLN A 307 -22.04 -29.24 4.81
N HIS A 308 -20.77 -29.16 4.36
CA HIS A 308 -19.65 -28.88 5.27
C HIS A 308 -18.58 -27.97 4.69
N LEU A 309 -18.08 -27.03 5.49
CA LEU A 309 -16.88 -26.27 5.18
C LEU A 309 -15.67 -27.21 5.22
N GLY A 310 -14.84 -27.20 4.18
CA GLY A 310 -13.78 -28.21 3.97
C GLY A 310 -12.71 -28.28 5.07
N PHE A 311 -12.60 -27.25 5.91
CA PHE A 311 -11.68 -27.19 7.06
C PHE A 311 -12.35 -27.49 8.40
N VAL A 312 -13.69 -27.54 8.48
CA VAL A 312 -14.43 -27.79 9.73
C VAL A 312 -14.55 -29.29 9.97
N LYS A 313 -13.47 -29.89 10.48
CA LYS A 313 -13.36 -31.32 10.77
C LYS A 313 -13.11 -31.56 12.26
N ALA A 314 -12.64 -32.75 12.63
CA ALA A 314 -12.46 -33.17 14.02
C ALA A 314 -11.59 -32.19 14.84
N GLY A 315 -10.48 -31.70 14.27
CA GLY A 315 -9.61 -30.73 14.96
C GLY A 315 -10.33 -29.43 15.27
N PHE A 316 -10.94 -28.80 14.25
CA PHE A 316 -11.70 -27.56 14.45
C PHE A 316 -12.87 -27.74 15.43
N ARG A 317 -13.64 -28.83 15.29
CA ARG A 317 -14.77 -29.14 16.18
C ARG A 317 -14.31 -29.32 17.63
N GLY A 318 -13.15 -29.93 17.84
CA GLY A 318 -12.55 -30.08 19.17
C GLY A 318 -12.03 -28.78 19.80
N LEU A 319 -11.99 -27.68 19.05
CA LEU A 319 -11.66 -26.34 19.57
C LEU A 319 -12.90 -25.48 19.83
N MET A 320 -14.11 -25.96 19.53
CA MET A 320 -15.32 -25.13 19.62
C MET A 320 -15.58 -24.63 21.05
N ASP A 321 -15.22 -25.38 22.08
CA ASP A 321 -15.40 -24.95 23.47
C ASP A 321 -14.35 -23.94 23.94
N ARG A 322 -13.28 -23.72 23.16
CA ARG A 322 -12.25 -22.71 23.45
C ARG A 322 -12.70 -21.32 23.06
N SER A 323 -12.11 -20.30 23.69
CA SER A 323 -12.29 -18.93 23.23
C SER A 323 -11.50 -18.72 21.94
N PRO A 324 -12.03 -18.02 20.91
CA PRO A 324 -11.23 -17.56 19.77
C PRO A 324 -10.04 -16.69 20.17
N PHE A 325 -10.06 -16.11 21.38
CA PHE A 325 -8.94 -15.39 21.97
C PHE A 325 -7.77 -16.31 22.37
N ASP A 326 -8.06 -17.52 22.84
CA ASP A 326 -7.03 -18.50 23.24
C ASP A 326 -6.20 -18.99 22.04
N LEU A 327 -6.75 -18.83 20.83
CA LEU A 327 -6.09 -19.17 19.57
C LEU A 327 -5.15 -18.05 19.09
N ARG A 328 -4.18 -17.67 19.92
CA ARG A 328 -3.22 -16.59 19.63
C ARG A 328 -1.78 -17.04 19.82
N VAL A 329 -0.85 -16.29 19.23
CA VAL A 329 0.60 -16.53 19.34
C VAL A 329 1.04 -16.50 20.81
N GLY A 330 2.03 -17.31 21.16
CA GLY A 330 2.52 -17.48 22.53
C GLY A 330 1.71 -18.43 23.40
N GLN A 331 0.51 -18.84 22.98
CA GLN A 331 -0.32 -19.79 23.73
C GLN A 331 0.17 -21.23 23.56
N ARG A 332 0.07 -22.00 24.65
CA ARG A 332 0.47 -23.41 24.69
C ARG A 332 -0.73 -24.31 24.93
N PHE A 333 -0.80 -25.39 24.17
CA PHE A 333 -1.83 -26.41 24.26
C PHE A 333 -1.20 -27.75 24.63
N SER A 334 -1.94 -28.57 25.38
CA SER A 334 -1.54 -29.91 25.82
C SER A 334 -2.62 -30.94 25.51
N GLU A 335 -2.21 -32.20 25.54
CA GLU A 335 -3.09 -33.36 25.41
C GLU A 335 -4.00 -33.25 24.18
N LYS A 336 -5.30 -33.42 24.38
CA LYS A 336 -6.25 -33.46 23.27
C LYS A 336 -6.38 -32.13 22.55
N ASP A 337 -6.24 -31.01 23.27
CA ASP A 337 -6.31 -29.69 22.64
C ASP A 337 -5.11 -29.42 21.74
N ALA A 338 -3.92 -29.91 22.09
CA ALA A 338 -2.74 -29.80 21.22
C ALA A 338 -2.98 -30.54 19.90
N GLU A 339 -3.54 -31.74 19.97
CA GLU A 339 -3.89 -32.51 18.76
C GLU A 339 -4.93 -31.77 17.92
N ASN A 340 -6.01 -31.28 18.57
CA ASN A 340 -7.09 -30.56 17.90
C ASN A 340 -6.56 -29.29 17.21
N LEU A 341 -5.69 -28.53 17.88
CA LEU A 341 -5.06 -27.33 17.34
C LEU A 341 -4.20 -27.61 16.11
N ILE A 342 -3.28 -28.57 16.19
CA ILE A 342 -2.41 -28.94 15.06
C ILE A 342 -3.27 -29.38 13.87
N LEU A 343 -4.30 -30.19 14.12
CA LEU A 343 -5.21 -30.67 13.08
C LEU A 343 -6.00 -29.52 12.46
N ALA A 344 -6.59 -28.64 13.26
CA ALA A 344 -7.39 -27.51 12.80
C ALA A 344 -6.56 -26.56 11.92
N ILE A 345 -5.39 -26.13 12.39
CA ILE A 345 -4.50 -25.22 11.63
C ILE A 345 -4.03 -25.88 10.35
N ARG A 346 -3.65 -27.16 10.40
CA ARG A 346 -3.23 -27.91 9.20
C ARG A 346 -4.36 -28.02 8.18
N GLU A 347 -5.59 -28.26 8.62
CA GLU A 347 -6.75 -28.38 7.74
C GLU A 347 -7.15 -27.04 7.14
N ALA A 348 -7.12 -25.97 7.93
CA ALA A 348 -7.34 -24.61 7.45
C ALA A 348 -6.26 -24.17 6.45
N ALA A 349 -4.98 -24.39 6.73
CA ALA A 349 -3.87 -24.10 5.83
C ALA A 349 -4.01 -24.84 4.48
N ASN A 350 -4.36 -26.13 4.53
CA ASN A 350 -4.62 -26.91 3.31
C ASN A 350 -5.86 -26.42 2.55
N CYS A 351 -6.90 -25.99 3.28
CA CYS A 351 -8.07 -25.38 2.68
C CYS A 351 -7.66 -24.11 1.96
N ILE A 352 -7.11 -23.11 2.65
CA ILE A 352 -6.68 -21.80 2.11
C ILE A 352 -5.87 -21.95 0.84
N ARG A 353 -4.85 -22.83 0.88
CA ARG A 353 -3.98 -23.10 -0.27
C ARG A 353 -4.75 -23.63 -1.47
N ARG A 354 -5.71 -24.55 -1.27
CA ARG A 354 -6.55 -25.08 -2.35
C ARG A 354 -7.57 -24.03 -2.81
N MET A 355 -8.20 -23.38 -1.86
CA MET A 355 -9.12 -22.27 -2.01
C MET A 355 -9.23 -21.49 -0.68
N PRO A 356 -9.15 -20.16 -0.70
CA PRO A 356 -9.39 -19.34 -1.88
C PRO A 356 -8.12 -18.87 -2.59
N ALA A 357 -6.91 -19.13 -2.06
CA ALA A 357 -5.67 -18.53 -2.57
C ALA A 357 -5.43 -18.79 -4.06
N ASN A 358 -5.70 -20.02 -4.54
CA ASN A 358 -5.59 -20.36 -5.96
C ASN A 358 -6.64 -19.71 -6.87
N TYR A 359 -7.77 -19.28 -6.32
CA TYR A 359 -8.93 -18.77 -7.07
C TYR A 359 -9.13 -17.26 -6.93
N ILE A 360 -8.26 -16.59 -6.16
CA ILE A 360 -8.12 -15.15 -6.22
C ILE A 360 -7.01 -14.89 -7.23
N THR A 361 -7.39 -14.64 -8.47
CA THR A 361 -6.47 -14.38 -9.58
C THR A 361 -6.52 -12.92 -10.01
N TYR A 362 -5.50 -12.49 -10.74
CA TYR A 362 -5.53 -11.16 -11.35
C TYR A 362 -6.67 -11.10 -12.38
N PRO A 363 -7.40 -9.96 -12.49
CA PRO A 363 -8.47 -9.82 -13.46
C PRO A 363 -8.01 -10.15 -14.89
N GLY A 364 -8.72 -11.05 -15.57
CA GLY A 364 -8.37 -11.50 -16.92
C GLY A 364 -7.18 -12.46 -17.01
N SER A 365 -6.75 -13.04 -15.88
CA SER A 365 -5.65 -14.00 -15.80
C SER A 365 -5.99 -15.17 -14.88
N ASP A 366 -5.35 -16.32 -15.12
CA ASP A 366 -5.37 -17.48 -14.21
C ASP A 366 -4.24 -17.41 -13.16
N LYS A 367 -3.39 -16.38 -13.20
CA LYS A 367 -2.29 -16.19 -12.24
C LYS A 367 -2.85 -15.88 -10.84
N PRO A 368 -2.55 -16.70 -9.82
CA PRO A 368 -2.97 -16.42 -8.44
C PRO A 368 -2.31 -15.14 -7.89
N VAL A 369 -3.07 -14.36 -7.14
CA VAL A 369 -2.60 -13.17 -6.42
C VAL A 369 -1.81 -13.58 -5.17
N PHE A 370 -2.18 -14.70 -4.54
CA PHE A 370 -1.59 -15.15 -3.28
C PHE A 370 -0.95 -16.55 -3.40
N PRO A 371 0.22 -16.68 -4.04
CA PRO A 371 0.94 -17.94 -4.10
C PRO A 371 1.19 -18.53 -2.72
N CYS A 372 0.97 -19.84 -2.56
CA CYS A 372 1.13 -20.54 -1.29
C CYS A 372 1.99 -21.79 -1.47
N THR A 373 2.97 -21.99 -0.61
CA THR A 373 3.75 -23.24 -0.54
C THR A 373 3.44 -23.99 0.74
N ARG A 374 3.62 -25.31 0.71
CA ARG A 374 3.41 -26.17 1.87
C ARG A 374 4.72 -26.85 2.24
N ASN A 375 5.07 -26.75 3.51
CA ASN A 375 6.08 -27.61 4.11
C ASN A 375 5.43 -28.96 4.47
N GLY A 376 6.19 -30.04 4.51
CA GLY A 376 5.70 -31.43 4.60
C GLY A 376 4.67 -31.74 5.72
N PRO A 377 4.35 -33.02 5.98
CA PRO A 377 3.39 -33.34 7.04
C PRO A 377 3.88 -32.87 8.42
N VAL A 378 3.19 -31.90 9.01
CA VAL A 378 3.38 -31.53 10.43
C VAL A 378 2.83 -32.64 11.30
N ARG A 379 3.72 -33.19 12.14
CA ARG A 379 3.40 -34.29 13.07
C ARG A 379 2.49 -33.79 14.18
N VAL A 380 1.46 -34.57 14.48
CA VAL A 380 0.61 -34.35 15.65
C VAL A 380 1.44 -34.67 16.90
N ARG A 381 1.33 -33.83 17.93
CA ARG A 381 2.04 -33.94 19.20
C ARG A 381 1.05 -33.74 20.34
N ASN A 382 1.38 -34.28 21.51
CA ASN A 382 0.62 -34.10 22.75
C ASN A 382 0.85 -32.73 23.42
N SER A 383 1.72 -31.89 22.86
CA SER A 383 1.85 -30.50 23.25
C SER A 383 2.37 -29.67 22.08
N VAL A 384 1.93 -28.41 22.01
CA VAL A 384 2.34 -27.46 20.98
C VAL A 384 2.23 -26.03 21.53
N SER A 385 3.21 -25.20 21.22
CA SER A 385 3.13 -23.75 21.38
C SER A 385 2.78 -23.14 20.03
N ILE A 386 1.94 -22.10 20.02
CA ILE A 386 1.70 -21.28 18.83
C ILE A 386 2.88 -20.30 18.71
N ASP A 387 4.02 -20.82 18.28
CA ASP A 387 5.27 -20.07 18.08
C ASP A 387 5.58 -19.90 16.58
N GLU A 388 6.59 -19.08 16.29
CA GLU A 388 7.02 -18.81 14.92
C GLU A 388 7.36 -20.11 14.16
N ALA A 389 8.15 -20.99 14.79
CA ALA A 389 8.64 -22.21 14.18
C ALA A 389 7.49 -23.14 13.78
N PHE A 390 6.49 -23.31 14.65
CA PHE A 390 5.29 -24.06 14.37
C PHE A 390 4.52 -23.44 13.20
N LEU A 391 4.28 -22.13 13.21
CA LEU A 391 3.49 -21.46 12.16
C LEU A 391 4.14 -21.56 10.77
N TRP A 392 5.47 -21.44 10.69
CA TRP A 392 6.23 -21.65 9.44
C TRP A 392 6.31 -23.12 9.02
N SER A 393 6.23 -24.06 9.96
CA SER A 393 6.26 -25.50 9.65
C SER A 393 5.09 -25.95 8.76
N LEU A 394 4.03 -25.14 8.65
CA LEU A 394 2.88 -25.40 7.78
C LEU A 394 3.11 -24.96 6.33
N GLY A 395 4.07 -24.08 6.05
CA GLY A 395 4.34 -23.53 4.72
C GLY A 395 4.44 -22.01 4.71
N SER A 396 4.52 -21.45 3.50
CA SER A 396 4.59 -20.00 3.27
C SER A 396 3.42 -19.49 2.45
N PHE A 397 3.07 -18.22 2.66
CA PHE A 397 1.99 -17.51 1.98
C PHE A 397 2.55 -16.18 1.45
N SER A 398 2.53 -15.97 0.13
CA SER A 398 3.05 -14.75 -0.50
C SER A 398 1.94 -13.71 -0.68
N VAL A 399 2.24 -12.46 -0.36
CA VAL A 399 1.38 -11.29 -0.54
C VAL A 399 2.16 -10.25 -1.34
N PRO A 400 1.66 -9.77 -2.51
CA PRO A 400 2.30 -8.68 -3.23
C PRO A 400 2.53 -7.47 -2.34
N ARG A 401 3.72 -6.84 -2.42
CA ARG A 401 4.13 -5.78 -1.49
C ARG A 401 3.15 -4.61 -1.46
N ASN A 402 2.63 -4.20 -2.60
CA ASN A 402 1.65 -3.11 -2.67
C ASN A 402 0.32 -3.48 -1.99
N LEU A 403 -0.13 -4.74 -2.10
CA LEU A 403 -1.28 -5.24 -1.34
C LEU A 403 -1.01 -5.26 0.15
N TRP A 404 0.17 -5.73 0.58
CA TRP A 404 0.56 -5.74 1.98
C TRP A 404 0.59 -4.33 2.58
N GLN A 405 1.21 -3.38 1.88
CA GLN A 405 1.23 -1.97 2.26
C GLN A 405 -0.17 -1.37 2.35
N ALA A 406 -1.02 -1.66 1.36
CA ALA A 406 -2.41 -1.20 1.36
C ALA A 406 -3.19 -1.78 2.54
N MET A 407 -3.03 -3.06 2.83
CA MET A 407 -3.71 -3.75 3.93
C MET A 407 -3.29 -3.18 5.28
N GLY A 408 -1.99 -2.94 5.51
CA GLY A 408 -1.52 -2.34 6.76
C GLY A 408 -1.94 -0.87 6.91
N ARG A 409 -1.74 -0.05 5.87
CA ARG A 409 -2.02 1.39 5.94
C ARG A 409 -3.50 1.73 5.94
N TYR A 410 -4.32 0.93 5.26
CA TYR A 410 -5.74 1.19 5.08
C TYR A 410 -6.66 0.18 5.78
N ALA A 411 -6.14 -0.62 6.73
CA ALA A 411 -6.90 -1.63 7.47
C ALA A 411 -8.24 -1.09 8.01
N ALA A 412 -8.19 0.08 8.65
CA ALA A 412 -9.34 0.75 9.27
C ALA A 412 -10.48 1.07 8.29
N TRP A 413 -10.21 1.22 6.99
CA TRP A 413 -11.22 1.46 5.96
C TRP A 413 -11.55 0.19 5.16
N LEU A 414 -10.57 -0.69 4.97
CA LEU A 414 -10.73 -1.93 4.19
C LEU A 414 -11.49 -3.01 4.96
N GLU A 415 -11.18 -3.23 6.24
CA GLU A 415 -11.83 -4.29 7.02
C GLU A 415 -13.35 -4.08 7.12
N PRO A 416 -13.88 -2.88 7.46
CA PRO A 416 -15.33 -2.67 7.48
C PRO A 416 -16.01 -2.96 6.13
N ALA A 417 -15.34 -2.72 5.00
CA ALA A 417 -15.86 -3.09 3.68
C ALA A 417 -15.92 -4.61 3.49
N VAL A 418 -14.87 -5.34 3.90
CA VAL A 418 -14.83 -6.81 3.88
C VAL A 418 -15.92 -7.40 4.78
N LEU A 419 -16.09 -6.89 6.00
CA LEU A 419 -17.11 -7.36 6.94
C LEU A 419 -18.52 -7.12 6.41
N ASN A 420 -18.80 -5.92 5.89
CA ASN A 420 -20.11 -5.60 5.33
C ASN A 420 -20.46 -6.54 4.16
N GLU A 421 -19.51 -6.82 3.28
CA GLU A 421 -19.73 -7.75 2.18
C GLU A 421 -19.89 -9.19 2.66
N TRP A 422 -19.17 -9.59 3.71
CA TRP A 422 -19.32 -10.92 4.32
C TRP A 422 -20.72 -11.08 4.89
N ILE A 423 -21.22 -10.08 5.62
CA ILE A 423 -22.59 -10.11 6.15
C ILE A 423 -23.61 -10.15 5.02
N ARG A 424 -23.46 -9.31 3.99
CA ARG A 424 -24.36 -9.34 2.82
C ARG A 424 -24.42 -10.74 2.22
N MET A 425 -23.28 -11.41 2.08
CA MET A 425 -23.22 -12.73 1.50
C MET A 425 -23.85 -13.81 2.41
N MET A 426 -23.55 -13.81 3.72
CA MET A 426 -24.20 -14.74 4.68
C MET A 426 -25.72 -14.62 4.61
N ARG A 427 -26.23 -13.38 4.57
CA ARG A 427 -27.67 -13.11 4.45
C ARG A 427 -28.28 -13.59 3.14
N THR A 428 -27.50 -13.77 2.06
CA THR A 428 -28.01 -14.42 0.84
C THR A 428 -28.20 -15.93 1.02
N TYR A 429 -27.43 -16.56 1.91
CA TYR A 429 -27.49 -18.00 2.20
C TYR A 429 -28.52 -18.35 3.27
N GLU A 430 -28.92 -17.38 4.11
CA GLU A 430 -29.97 -17.56 5.12
C GLU A 430 -31.34 -17.84 4.50
N GLN A 431 -32.03 -18.84 5.05
CA GLN A 431 -33.45 -19.04 4.80
C GLN A 431 -34.28 -18.05 5.61
N LYS A 432 -35.48 -17.72 5.10
CA LYS A 432 -36.52 -17.14 5.94
C LYS A 432 -36.98 -18.21 6.92
N THR A 433 -36.71 -18.06 8.21
CA THR A 433 -37.37 -18.85 9.25
C THR A 433 -38.75 -18.25 9.55
N THR A 434 -39.54 -18.92 10.39
CA THR A 434 -40.79 -18.37 10.95
C THR A 434 -40.57 -17.07 11.73
N GLU A 435 -39.36 -16.86 12.26
CA GLU A 435 -38.91 -15.66 12.99
C GLU A 435 -38.20 -14.63 12.09
N GLY A 436 -38.02 -14.95 10.80
CA GLY A 436 -37.31 -14.11 9.83
C GLY A 436 -35.84 -14.49 9.64
N LYS A 437 -35.02 -13.54 9.18
CA LYS A 437 -33.55 -13.72 9.08
C LYS A 437 -32.90 -13.20 10.37
N GLN A 438 -31.71 -13.68 10.72
CA GLN A 438 -30.99 -13.09 11.85
C GLN A 438 -30.76 -11.59 11.59
N SER A 439 -30.75 -10.80 12.66
CA SER A 439 -30.58 -9.36 12.55
C SER A 439 -29.19 -9.03 11.99
N TRP A 440 -29.07 -7.84 11.40
CA TRP A 440 -27.77 -7.38 10.93
C TRP A 440 -26.77 -7.25 12.10
N ASP A 441 -27.27 -6.85 13.27
CA ASP A 441 -26.52 -6.77 14.53
C ASP A 441 -25.99 -8.14 14.99
N ALA A 442 -26.78 -9.21 14.89
CA ALA A 442 -26.33 -10.56 15.25
C ALA A 442 -25.14 -11.02 14.38
N HIS A 443 -25.19 -10.74 13.07
CA HIS A 443 -24.07 -11.03 12.16
C HIS A 443 -22.83 -10.18 12.48
N TRP A 444 -23.03 -8.90 12.78
CA TRP A 444 -21.95 -8.00 13.14
C TRP A 444 -21.26 -8.45 14.42
N LYS A 445 -22.04 -8.76 15.46
CA LYS A 445 -21.56 -9.30 16.74
C LYS A 445 -20.79 -10.60 16.57
N ALA A 446 -21.27 -11.51 15.72
CA ALA A 446 -20.55 -12.76 15.41
C ALA A 446 -19.26 -12.52 14.59
N LEU A 447 -19.18 -11.41 13.86
CA LEU A 447 -17.96 -11.00 13.17
C LEU A 447 -17.07 -10.11 14.04
N GLU A 448 -17.47 -9.71 15.24
CA GLU A 448 -16.63 -8.89 16.10
C GLU A 448 -15.29 -9.60 16.34
N TRP A 449 -14.18 -8.90 16.10
CA TRP A 449 -12.87 -9.46 16.41
C TRP A 449 -12.72 -9.41 17.92
N LEU A 450 -12.97 -10.54 18.59
CA LEU A 450 -12.84 -10.63 20.04
C LEU A 450 -11.42 -10.24 20.44
N ALA A 451 -11.32 -9.00 20.93
CA ALA A 451 -10.14 -8.46 21.57
C ALA A 451 -9.92 -9.21 22.90
N PRO A 452 -8.69 -9.21 23.43
CA PRO A 452 -8.49 -9.59 24.82
C PRO A 452 -9.49 -8.86 25.72
N GLU A 453 -10.06 -9.54 26.72
CA GLU A 453 -10.48 -8.80 27.90
C GLU A 453 -9.24 -8.18 28.54
N HIS A 454 -9.35 -7.02 29.17
CA HIS A 454 -8.22 -6.37 29.83
C HIS A 454 -7.70 -7.28 30.95
N ASP A 455 -6.64 -8.05 30.67
CA ASP A 455 -6.07 -9.07 31.53
C ASP A 455 -4.63 -8.68 31.87
N THR A 456 -4.36 -8.63 33.17
CA THR A 456 -3.05 -8.26 33.72
C THR A 456 -2.52 -9.32 34.68
N ASP A 457 -3.15 -10.49 34.76
CA ASP A 457 -2.97 -11.44 35.85
C ASP A 457 -1.56 -12.01 35.93
N ILE A 458 -0.95 -12.37 34.79
CA ILE A 458 0.42 -12.89 34.76
C ILE A 458 1.39 -11.81 35.25
N ALA A 459 1.32 -10.60 34.68
CA ALA A 459 2.16 -9.48 35.07
C ALA A 459 1.95 -9.10 36.56
N ARG A 460 0.70 -9.09 37.04
CA ARG A 460 0.34 -8.82 38.43
C ARG A 460 0.92 -9.86 39.38
N ARG A 461 0.80 -11.15 39.08
CA ARG A 461 1.41 -12.23 39.88
C ARG A 461 2.93 -12.09 39.95
N ARG A 462 3.58 -11.77 38.82
CA ARG A 462 5.04 -11.51 38.80
C ARG A 462 5.42 -10.27 39.60
N ALA A 463 4.63 -9.20 39.50
CA ALA A 463 4.84 -7.99 40.28
C ALA A 463 4.70 -8.25 41.79
N GLU A 464 3.74 -9.07 42.24
CA GLU A 464 3.59 -9.45 43.65
C GLU A 464 4.81 -10.21 44.20
N ILE A 465 5.36 -11.14 43.42
CA ILE A 465 6.59 -11.88 43.79
C ILE A 465 7.75 -10.90 43.99
N LEU A 466 8.01 -10.06 42.99
CA LEU A 466 9.11 -9.07 43.03
C LEU A 466 8.88 -8.00 44.12
N ARG A 467 7.63 -7.68 44.43
CA ARG A 467 7.27 -6.78 45.54
C ARG A 467 7.59 -7.41 46.89
N ALA A 468 7.28 -8.70 47.07
CA ALA A 468 7.59 -9.42 48.30
C ALA A 468 9.11 -9.48 48.56
N ASP A 469 9.90 -9.61 47.49
CA ASP A 469 11.37 -9.58 47.56
C ASP A 469 11.93 -8.14 47.70
N GLY A 470 11.07 -7.12 47.61
CA GLY A 470 11.42 -5.72 47.83
C GLY A 470 11.97 -4.98 46.61
N PHE A 471 11.92 -5.58 45.41
CA PHE A 471 12.53 -5.07 44.19
C PHE A 471 11.54 -4.50 43.16
N LEU A 472 10.28 -4.23 43.54
CA LEU A 472 9.30 -3.65 42.63
C LEU A 472 9.35 -2.12 42.58
N TYR A 473 9.48 -1.55 41.38
CA TYR A 473 9.51 -0.11 41.12
C TYR A 473 8.52 0.26 40.01
N CYS A 474 7.96 1.47 40.08
CA CYS A 474 7.15 2.04 39.02
C CYS A 474 8.03 2.32 37.80
N VAL A 475 7.67 1.76 36.64
CA VAL A 475 8.44 1.95 35.40
C VAL A 475 8.48 3.42 34.99
N TRP A 476 7.39 4.16 35.19
CA TRP A 476 7.33 5.56 34.78
C TRP A 476 8.10 6.49 35.70
N THR A 477 7.90 6.38 37.01
CA THR A 477 8.40 7.36 37.99
C THR A 477 9.65 6.90 38.75
N GLY A 478 10.05 5.63 38.63
CA GLY A 478 11.14 5.04 39.42
C GLY A 478 10.81 4.88 40.91
N LYS A 479 9.59 5.24 41.34
CA LYS A 479 9.16 5.12 42.73
C LYS A 479 9.05 3.65 43.15
N ARG A 480 9.62 3.30 44.30
CA ARG A 480 9.46 1.94 44.88
C ARG A 480 7.99 1.67 45.23
N LEU A 481 7.49 0.51 44.82
CA LEU A 481 6.09 0.10 44.98
C LEU A 481 5.98 -0.89 46.16
N THR A 482 5.55 -0.41 47.33
CA THR A 482 5.57 -1.21 48.58
C THR A 482 4.22 -1.78 49.00
N LYS A 483 3.11 -1.05 48.77
CA LYS A 483 1.76 -1.44 49.22
C LYS A 483 0.75 -1.59 48.10
N VAL A 484 0.51 -0.52 47.34
CA VAL A 484 -0.49 -0.48 46.26
C VAL A 484 0.21 -0.19 44.95
N PHE A 485 -0.05 -1.01 43.94
CA PHE A 485 0.41 -0.81 42.58
C PHE A 485 -0.68 -1.22 41.57
N GLU A 486 -0.52 -0.77 40.35
CA GLU A 486 -1.34 -1.14 39.20
C GLU A 486 -0.44 -1.71 38.10
N ILE A 487 -1.04 -2.47 37.19
CA ILE A 487 -0.38 -2.87 35.95
C ILE A 487 -0.93 -1.94 34.87
N ASP A 488 -0.03 -1.16 34.27
CA ASP A 488 -0.33 -0.26 33.16
C ASP A 488 0.06 -0.91 31.83
N HIS A 489 -0.72 -0.59 30.80
CA HIS A 489 -0.41 -0.94 29.42
C HIS A 489 0.49 0.14 28.84
N CYS A 490 1.74 -0.18 28.50
CA CYS A 490 2.72 0.76 27.97
C CYS A 490 2.13 1.59 26.82
N LEU A 491 1.66 0.92 25.77
CA LEU A 491 0.80 1.48 24.74
C LEU A 491 -0.67 1.31 25.16
N PRO A 492 -1.50 2.37 25.05
CA PRO A 492 -2.85 2.38 25.60
C PRO A 492 -3.75 1.31 24.95
N PHE A 493 -4.41 0.51 25.78
CA PHE A 493 -5.26 -0.60 25.34
C PHE A 493 -6.39 -0.15 24.41
N ALA A 494 -6.97 1.04 24.63
CA ALA A 494 -8.02 1.59 23.77
C ALA A 494 -7.57 1.82 22.32
N ALA A 495 -6.29 2.09 22.10
CA ALA A 495 -5.70 2.37 20.80
C ALA A 495 -5.01 1.14 20.19
N TRP A 496 -4.49 0.26 21.06
CA TRP A 496 -3.83 -0.98 20.71
C TRP A 496 -4.16 -2.08 21.73
N PRO A 497 -5.24 -2.85 21.52
CA PRO A 497 -5.73 -3.88 22.45
C PRO A 497 -4.76 -5.07 22.61
N CYS A 498 -3.69 -4.87 23.39
CA CYS A 498 -2.56 -5.79 23.53
C CYS A 498 -2.23 -6.06 24.99
N ASN A 499 -2.44 -7.30 25.44
CA ASN A 499 -2.09 -7.75 26.80
C ASN A 499 -0.76 -8.52 26.82
N ASP A 500 0.06 -8.36 25.79
CA ASP A 500 1.34 -9.05 25.72
C ASP A 500 2.24 -8.60 26.87
N LEU A 501 3.06 -9.52 27.36
CA LEU A 501 3.90 -9.31 28.56
C LEU A 501 4.84 -8.12 28.43
N TRP A 502 5.29 -7.80 27.21
CA TRP A 502 6.10 -6.61 26.92
C TRP A 502 5.33 -5.30 27.14
N ASN A 503 4.01 -5.31 26.94
CA ASN A 503 3.16 -4.14 27.09
C ASN A 503 2.65 -3.95 28.52
N LEU A 504 2.83 -4.92 29.43
CA LEU A 504 2.29 -4.86 30.80
C LEU A 504 3.37 -4.48 31.82
N LEU A 505 3.19 -3.33 32.49
CA LEU A 505 4.21 -2.68 33.31
C LEU A 505 3.71 -2.37 34.73
N PRO A 506 4.53 -2.55 35.78
CA PRO A 506 4.17 -2.09 37.11
C PRO A 506 4.21 -0.56 37.17
N SER A 507 3.11 0.04 37.62
CA SER A 507 2.96 1.48 37.76
C SER A 507 2.38 1.86 39.12
N ASP A 508 2.73 3.06 39.59
CA ASP A 508 1.94 3.69 40.63
C ASP A 508 0.61 4.21 40.05
N ARG A 509 -0.43 4.23 40.89
CA ARG A 509 -1.79 4.60 40.51
C ARG A 509 -1.87 6.00 39.88
N ARG A 510 -1.10 6.97 40.39
CA ARG A 510 -1.19 8.35 39.93
C ARG A 510 -0.61 8.49 38.53
N ALA A 511 0.54 7.87 38.27
CA ALA A 511 1.14 7.83 36.94
C ALA A 511 0.21 7.13 35.94
N ASN A 512 -0.35 5.97 36.29
CA ASN A 512 -1.27 5.22 35.43
C ASN A 512 -2.54 6.01 35.10
N GLN A 513 -3.22 6.57 36.11
CA GLN A 513 -4.43 7.38 35.90
C GLN A 513 -4.15 8.66 35.12
N ASN A 514 -2.99 9.28 35.34
CA ASN A 514 -2.56 10.43 34.55
C ASN A 514 -2.21 10.02 33.12
N LYS A 515 -1.70 8.83 32.85
CA LYS A 515 -1.48 8.38 31.48
C LYS A 515 -2.82 8.10 30.80
N SER A 516 -3.68 7.28 31.41
CA SER A 516 -4.98 6.88 30.86
C SER A 516 -4.81 6.37 29.41
N ASP A 517 -5.66 6.78 28.48
CA ASP A 517 -5.63 6.37 27.06
C ASP A 517 -4.60 7.14 26.22
N ARG A 518 -3.71 7.91 26.85
CA ARG A 518 -2.66 8.67 26.15
C ARG A 518 -1.46 7.79 25.85
N LEU A 519 -0.81 8.11 24.74
CA LEU A 519 0.41 7.47 24.28
C LEU A 519 1.62 8.03 25.03
N PRO A 520 2.53 7.22 25.61
CA PRO A 520 3.80 7.75 26.11
C PRO A 520 4.56 8.48 25.00
N SER A 521 5.13 9.65 25.29
CA SER A 521 5.99 10.34 24.33
C SER A 521 7.35 9.62 24.18
N PRO A 522 8.12 9.91 23.12
CA PRO A 522 9.47 9.38 22.97
C PRO A 522 10.36 9.65 24.19
N GLU A 523 10.32 10.87 24.75
CA GLU A 523 11.10 11.25 25.93
C GLU A 523 10.68 10.47 27.19
N ALA A 524 9.37 10.19 27.33
CA ALA A 524 8.87 9.38 28.44
C ALA A 524 9.38 7.93 28.38
N LEU A 525 9.38 7.34 27.18
CA LEU A 525 9.89 5.99 26.94
C LEU A 525 11.41 5.93 27.14
N ASP A 526 12.16 6.88 26.60
CA ASP A 526 13.62 6.95 26.77
C ASP A 526 14.01 7.09 28.25
N SER A 527 13.32 7.96 28.99
CA SER A 527 13.51 8.10 30.44
C SER A 527 13.18 6.80 31.21
N ALA A 528 12.18 6.04 30.74
CA ALA A 528 11.76 4.77 31.32
C ALA A 528 12.60 3.57 30.90
N LYS A 529 13.41 3.67 29.82
CA LYS A 529 14.13 2.56 29.19
C LYS A 529 14.88 1.66 30.19
N PRO A 530 15.73 2.17 31.11
CA PRO A 530 16.43 1.29 32.04
C PRO A 530 15.48 0.46 32.91
N ARG A 531 14.38 1.07 33.35
CA ARG A 531 13.37 0.43 34.22
C ARG A 531 12.50 -0.58 33.47
N LEU A 532 12.24 -0.32 32.18
CA LEU A 532 11.57 -1.27 31.29
C LEU A 532 12.41 -2.54 31.13
N LEU A 533 13.69 -2.38 30.78
CA LEU A 533 14.61 -3.50 30.60
C LEU A 533 14.76 -4.31 31.90
N ASP A 534 14.94 -3.63 33.04
CA ASP A 534 15.02 -4.28 34.36
C ASP A 534 13.74 -5.06 34.70
N TRP A 535 12.57 -4.50 34.41
CA TRP A 535 11.28 -5.16 34.60
C TRP A 535 11.17 -6.41 33.74
N TRP A 536 11.39 -6.30 32.43
CA TRP A 536 11.28 -7.44 31.51
C TRP A 536 12.26 -8.55 31.87
N HIS A 537 13.49 -8.19 32.26
CA HIS A 537 14.48 -9.14 32.72
C HIS A 537 14.02 -9.89 33.98
N SER A 538 13.64 -9.15 35.03
CA SER A 538 13.29 -9.72 36.33
C SER A 538 11.95 -10.47 36.31
N ALA A 539 10.98 -9.98 35.56
CA ALA A 539 9.64 -10.54 35.51
C ALA A 539 9.59 -11.81 34.65
N TYR A 540 10.31 -11.85 33.51
CA TYR A 540 10.08 -12.87 32.49
C TYR A 540 11.33 -13.67 32.11
N GLN A 541 12.51 -13.05 32.04
CA GLN A 541 13.71 -13.72 31.51
C GLN A 541 14.26 -14.83 32.42
N GLN A 542 13.96 -14.79 33.72
CA GLN A 542 14.43 -15.81 34.67
C GLN A 542 13.57 -17.09 34.69
N ASP A 543 12.35 -17.05 34.16
CA ASP A 543 11.48 -18.22 34.04
C ASP A 543 11.45 -18.68 32.58
N PHE A 544 11.93 -19.89 32.32
CA PHE A 544 12.04 -20.42 30.94
C PHE A 544 10.72 -20.35 30.16
N ARG A 545 9.57 -20.54 30.81
CA ARG A 545 8.27 -20.51 30.14
C ARG A 545 7.84 -19.09 29.84
N LEU A 546 7.93 -18.18 30.82
CA LEU A 546 7.56 -16.78 30.62
C LEU A 546 8.49 -16.09 29.64
N LYS A 547 9.77 -16.44 29.65
CA LYS A 547 10.75 -15.99 28.66
C LYS A 547 10.27 -16.31 27.25
N ALA A 548 10.00 -17.58 26.95
CA ALA A 548 9.54 -17.98 25.61
C ALA A 548 8.27 -17.23 25.18
N THR A 549 7.27 -17.12 26.06
CA THR A 549 6.03 -16.38 25.77
C THR A 549 6.30 -14.90 25.50
N PHE A 550 7.11 -14.24 26.33
CA PHE A 550 7.48 -12.83 26.14
C PHE A 550 8.16 -12.60 24.79
N GLU A 551 9.10 -13.47 24.42
CA GLU A 551 9.84 -13.35 23.16
C GLU A 551 8.92 -13.53 21.95
N ASP A 552 8.06 -14.56 21.97
CA ASP A 552 7.10 -14.83 20.89
C ASP A 552 6.09 -13.68 20.71
N GLU A 553 5.57 -13.15 21.82
CA GLU A 553 4.64 -12.01 21.81
C GLU A 553 5.31 -10.74 21.27
N ALA A 554 6.53 -10.44 21.71
CA ALA A 554 7.28 -9.27 21.23
C ALA A 554 7.62 -9.38 19.73
N ARG A 555 8.09 -10.54 19.26
CA ARG A 555 8.36 -10.78 17.83
C ARG A 555 7.12 -10.65 16.97
N SER A 556 5.97 -11.09 17.49
CA SER A 556 4.69 -10.99 16.79
C SER A 556 4.23 -9.55 16.61
N ALA A 557 4.27 -8.78 17.70
CA ALA A 557 3.59 -7.49 17.79
C ALA A 557 4.47 -6.31 17.38
N LEU A 558 5.78 -6.38 17.64
CA LEU A 558 6.69 -5.25 17.48
C LEU A 558 7.56 -5.41 16.21
N PRO A 559 7.72 -4.34 15.42
CA PRO A 559 8.58 -4.36 14.24
C PRO A 559 10.06 -4.45 14.62
N ALA A 560 10.88 -4.99 13.71
CA ALA A 560 12.34 -4.93 13.77
C ALA A 560 13.02 -5.56 15.00
N THR A 561 12.32 -6.35 15.79
CA THR A 561 12.84 -7.00 17.01
C THR A 561 13.97 -8.00 16.77
N ASP A 562 14.18 -8.43 15.52
CA ASP A 562 15.19 -9.41 15.11
C ASP A 562 16.21 -8.91 14.08
N LEU A 563 16.20 -7.61 13.76
CA LEU A 563 17.01 -7.07 12.66
C LEU A 563 18.44 -6.64 13.08
N GLY A 564 18.83 -6.82 14.35
CA GLY A 564 20.16 -6.49 14.86
C GLY A 564 21.19 -7.62 14.71
N GLU A 565 22.49 -7.28 14.76
CA GLU A 565 23.60 -8.26 14.69
C GLU A 565 23.52 -9.33 15.79
N ASP A 566 23.04 -8.95 16.97
CA ASP A 566 22.86 -9.83 18.13
C ASP A 566 21.52 -10.60 18.12
N GLY A 567 20.67 -10.38 17.11
CA GLY A 567 19.32 -10.93 17.03
C GLY A 567 18.38 -10.33 18.08
N PHE A 568 17.57 -11.17 18.72
CA PHE A 568 16.58 -10.74 19.72
C PHE A 568 17.23 -10.39 21.05
N THR A 569 17.00 -9.15 21.52
CA THR A 569 17.45 -8.66 22.81
C THR A 569 16.34 -7.84 23.48
N LEU A 570 16.45 -7.52 24.78
CA LEU A 570 15.47 -6.64 25.41
C LEU A 570 15.54 -5.22 24.84
N GLU A 571 16.72 -4.82 24.37
CA GLU A 571 16.98 -3.58 23.66
C GLU A 571 16.25 -3.55 22.32
N SER A 572 16.28 -4.64 21.54
CA SER A 572 15.54 -4.71 20.28
C SER A 572 14.02 -4.68 20.50
N VAL A 573 13.52 -5.25 21.61
CA VAL A 573 12.12 -5.09 22.04
C VAL A 573 11.79 -3.63 22.34
N PHE A 574 12.66 -2.91 23.06
CA PHE A 574 12.46 -1.48 23.32
C PHE A 574 12.46 -0.66 22.02
N ASP A 575 13.39 -0.92 21.10
CA ASP A 575 13.46 -0.21 19.83
C ASP A 575 12.20 -0.48 18.97
N GLY A 576 11.73 -1.73 18.95
CA GLY A 576 10.45 -2.09 18.34
C GLY A 576 9.25 -1.37 18.96
N LEU A 577 9.21 -1.24 20.29
CA LEU A 577 8.21 -0.45 21.02
C LEU A 577 8.23 1.02 20.59
N MET A 578 9.41 1.62 20.45
CA MET A 578 9.56 3.02 19.99
C MET A 578 9.03 3.20 18.56
N PHE A 579 9.30 2.27 17.66
CA PHE A 579 8.73 2.30 16.31
C PHE A 579 7.20 2.15 16.32
N GLN A 580 6.67 1.24 17.14
CA GLN A 580 5.23 1.06 17.25
C GLN A 580 4.53 2.30 17.84
N GLN A 581 5.15 2.95 18.82
CA GLN A 581 4.69 4.25 19.33
C GLN A 581 4.60 5.29 18.22
N LEU A 582 5.64 5.42 17.39
CA LEU A 582 5.68 6.37 16.27
C LEU A 582 4.54 6.10 15.26
N VAL A 583 4.32 4.82 14.93
CA VAL A 583 3.25 4.39 14.01
C VAL A 583 1.87 4.76 14.57
N LEU A 584 1.60 4.41 15.83
CA LEU A 584 0.32 4.74 16.48
C LEU A 584 0.10 6.26 16.56
N LYS A 585 1.15 7.03 16.87
CA LYS A 585 1.07 8.49 16.90
C LYS A 585 0.68 9.06 15.53
N ARG A 586 1.32 8.58 14.47
CA ARG A 586 1.08 9.04 13.10
C ARG A 586 -0.31 8.67 12.61
N ASP A 587 -0.71 7.41 12.81
CA ASP A 587 -1.89 6.84 12.16
C ASP A 587 -3.18 7.12 12.93
N GLN A 588 -3.12 7.18 14.26
CA GLN A 588 -4.28 7.43 15.13
C GLN A 588 -4.30 8.85 15.75
N GLN A 589 -3.27 9.66 15.52
CA GLN A 589 -3.16 11.04 16.04
C GLN A 589 -3.38 11.15 17.56
N LEU A 590 -2.93 10.15 18.32
CA LEU A 590 -3.13 10.07 19.76
C LEU A 590 -2.44 11.23 20.49
N ARG A 591 -3.04 11.68 21.59
CA ARG A 591 -2.41 12.64 22.50
C ARG A 591 -1.26 11.97 23.24
N GLU A 592 -0.14 12.66 23.32
CA GLU A 592 1.02 12.17 24.06
C GLU A 592 0.92 12.51 25.54
N TRP A 593 1.61 11.72 26.35
CA TRP A 593 1.75 11.87 27.78
C TRP A 593 3.21 11.78 28.17
N GLN A 594 3.60 12.60 29.14
CA GLN A 594 4.88 12.50 29.83
C GLN A 594 4.66 12.40 31.34
N PRO A 595 5.48 11.61 32.05
CA PRO A 595 5.55 11.65 33.51
C PRO A 595 5.89 13.07 33.99
N ALA A 596 5.25 13.48 35.09
CA ALA A 596 5.47 14.79 35.71
C ALA A 596 6.76 14.83 36.54
#